data_AF-E0Q6W3-F1
#
_entry.id   AF-E0Q6W3-F1
#
_cell.length_a   1.000
_cell.length_b   1.000
_cell.length_c   1.000
_cell.angle_alpha   90.00
_cell.angle_beta   90.00
_cell.angle_gamma   90.00
#
_symmetry.space_group_name_H-M   'P 1'
#
loop_
_entity.id
_entity.type
_entity.pdbx_description
1 polymer ?
#
loop_
_entity_poly.entity_id
_entity_poly.type
_entity_poly.pdbx_seq_one_letter_code
_entity_poly.pdbx_strand_id
1 'polypeptide(L)'
;MAELVYELMPWEKLGDKQFQRQIALTVRKHEEYPSEQFDKNLVELLKQTSPCTDGEEPLEMVVDKPITVYRGEIDKSVHMGLSWTSSLEIAKKFASRFGKQGNIYRVKLAPEMVLAAYSDDGEHEVLSIVRDAPQVMC
;
A
#
# COMPACT_ATOMS: atom_id res chain seq x y z
N MET A 1 -15.30 3.66 14.48
CA MET A 1 -15.29 5.14 14.52
C MET A 1 -13.98 5.67 13.93
N ALA A 2 -13.72 5.38 12.65
CA ALA A 2 -12.52 5.86 11.93
C ALA A 2 -12.86 6.45 10.55
N GLU A 3 -14.14 6.75 10.28
CA GLU A 3 -14.56 7.34 9.00
C GLU A 3 -14.28 8.87 8.91
N LEU A 4 -13.94 9.52 10.03
CA LEU A 4 -13.80 10.98 10.10
C LEU A 4 -12.60 11.53 9.32
N VAL A 5 -11.47 10.82 9.24
CA VAL A 5 -10.28 11.34 8.53
C VAL A 5 -10.48 11.32 7.01
N TYR A 6 -11.24 10.35 6.50
CA TYR A 6 -11.48 10.18 5.06
C TYR A 6 -12.45 11.21 4.48
N GLU A 7 -13.45 11.64 5.25
CA GLU A 7 -14.35 12.74 4.88
C GLU A 7 -13.62 14.11 4.89
N LEU A 8 -12.52 14.21 5.65
CA LEU A 8 -11.68 15.40 5.70
C LEU A 8 -10.66 15.47 4.56
N MET A 9 -10.43 14.37 3.83
CA MET A 9 -9.60 14.40 2.63
C MET A 9 -10.26 15.33 1.59
N PRO A 10 -9.61 16.45 1.21
CA PRO A 10 -10.21 17.40 0.29
C PRO A 10 -10.06 16.94 -1.16
N TRP A 11 -10.64 15.77 -1.49
CA TRP A 11 -10.60 15.14 -2.82
C TRP A 11 -11.03 16.11 -3.93
N GLU A 12 -11.97 17.03 -3.64
CA GLU A 12 -12.43 18.04 -4.60
C GLU A 12 -11.89 19.46 -4.34
N LYS A 13 -11.30 19.74 -3.16
CA LYS A 13 -10.87 21.11 -2.79
C LYS A 13 -9.42 21.41 -3.13
N LEU A 14 -8.61 20.37 -3.37
CA LEU A 14 -7.22 20.52 -3.79
C LEU A 14 -7.13 20.35 -5.31
N GLY A 15 -7.03 21.44 -6.05
CA GLY A 15 -6.82 21.38 -7.51
C GLY A 15 -5.47 20.77 -7.91
N ASP A 16 -4.54 20.66 -6.96
CA ASP A 16 -3.24 20.02 -7.13
C ASP A 16 -3.29 18.54 -6.70
N LYS A 17 -3.41 17.67 -7.70
CA LYS A 17 -3.42 16.21 -7.51
C LYS A 17 -2.12 15.68 -6.91
N GLN A 18 -0.98 16.35 -7.14
CA GLN A 18 0.29 15.90 -6.58
C GLN A 18 0.33 16.14 -5.07
N PHE A 19 -0.17 17.29 -4.62
CA PHE A 19 -0.35 17.54 -3.19
C PHE A 19 -1.38 16.59 -2.57
N GLN A 20 -2.48 16.28 -3.28
CA GLN A 20 -3.43 15.26 -2.83
C GLN A 20 -2.78 13.89 -2.64
N ARG A 21 -1.89 13.47 -3.55
CA ARG A 21 -1.17 12.20 -3.45
C ARG A 21 -0.38 12.12 -2.14
N GLN A 22 0.38 13.18 -1.83
CA GLN A 22 1.18 13.25 -0.61
C GLN A 22 0.32 13.10 0.65
N ILE A 23 -0.80 13.81 0.73
CA ILE A 23 -1.70 13.73 1.90
C ILE A 23 -2.37 12.35 1.97
N ALA A 24 -2.88 11.84 0.85
CA ALA A 24 -3.57 10.55 0.82
C ALA A 24 -2.66 9.38 1.22
N LEU A 25 -1.41 9.37 0.75
CA LEU A 25 -0.42 8.37 1.16
C LEU A 25 -0.01 8.53 2.63
N THR A 26 0.13 9.76 3.12
CA THR A 26 0.39 10.00 4.56
C THR A 26 -0.74 9.45 5.43
N VAL A 27 -2.00 9.71 5.07
CA VAL A 27 -3.16 9.14 5.76
C VAL A 27 -3.14 7.61 5.67
N ARG A 28 -2.92 7.07 4.48
CA ARG A 28 -2.91 5.61 4.24
C ARG A 28 -1.87 4.87 5.09
N LYS A 29 -0.71 5.48 5.33
CA LYS A 29 0.38 4.92 6.16
C LYS A 29 0.01 4.79 7.64
N HIS A 30 -0.86 5.67 8.14
CA HIS A 30 -1.27 5.68 9.55
C HIS A 30 -2.56 4.90 9.82
N GLU A 31 -3.18 4.34 8.77
CA GLU A 31 -4.47 3.66 8.85
C GLU A 31 -4.29 2.13 8.82
N GLU A 32 -4.67 1.48 9.91
CA GLU A 32 -4.52 0.02 10.05
C GLU A 32 -5.54 -0.76 9.20
N TYR A 33 -6.74 -0.20 8.99
CA TYR A 33 -7.83 -0.83 8.23
C TYR A 33 -8.57 0.20 7.36
N PRO A 34 -7.99 0.62 6.22
CA PRO A 34 -8.64 1.57 5.32
C PRO A 34 -9.95 1.02 4.76
N SER A 35 -10.92 1.93 4.53
CA SER A 35 -12.19 1.57 3.91
C SER A 35 -12.01 1.27 2.42
N GLU A 36 -12.86 0.41 1.87
CA GLU A 36 -12.83 0.07 0.44
C GLU A 36 -13.00 1.31 -0.46
N GLN A 37 -13.82 2.27 -0.02
CA GLN A 37 -14.03 3.52 -0.77
C GLN A 37 -12.77 4.40 -0.79
N PHE A 38 -12.03 4.45 0.33
CA PHE A 38 -10.76 5.18 0.37
C PHE A 38 -9.74 4.55 -0.58
N ASP A 39 -9.58 3.24 -0.53
CA ASP A 39 -8.65 2.51 -1.40
C ASP A 39 -8.99 2.70 -2.89
N LYS A 40 -10.28 2.73 -3.27
CA LYS A 40 -10.71 3.04 -4.63
C LYS A 40 -10.29 4.45 -5.07
N ASN A 41 -10.55 5.46 -4.24
CA ASN A 41 -10.19 6.85 -4.54
C ASN A 41 -8.67 7.03 -4.62
N LEU A 42 -7.94 6.38 -3.71
CA LEU A 42 -6.47 6.38 -3.69
C LEU A 42 -5.93 5.78 -4.97
N VAL A 43 -6.40 4.60 -5.39
CA VAL A 43 -5.98 3.95 -6.65
C VAL A 43 -6.18 4.88 -7.85
N GLU A 44 -7.33 5.54 -7.94
CA GLU A 44 -7.62 6.47 -9.03
C GLU A 44 -6.66 7.65 -9.04
N LEU A 45 -6.39 8.24 -7.88
CA LEU A 45 -5.43 9.33 -7.71
C LEU A 45 -4.00 8.90 -8.09
N LEU A 46 -3.56 7.73 -7.61
CA LEU A 46 -2.20 7.23 -7.85
C LEU A 46 -1.93 6.97 -9.33
N LYS A 47 -2.94 6.57 -10.11
CA LYS A 47 -2.85 6.39 -11.57
C LYS A 47 -2.73 7.69 -12.35
N GLN A 48 -3.07 8.82 -11.75
CA GLN A 48 -3.12 10.14 -12.40
C GLN A 48 -1.98 11.06 -11.94
N THR A 49 -1.08 10.57 -11.10
CA THR A 49 -0.03 11.34 -10.43
C THR A 49 1.30 10.59 -10.48
N SER A 50 2.40 11.30 -10.19
CA SER A 50 3.74 10.72 -10.14
C SER A 50 4.18 10.47 -8.69
N PRO A 51 5.10 9.54 -8.41
CA PRO A 51 5.64 9.33 -7.06
C PRO A 51 6.24 10.61 -6.43
N CYS A 52 6.00 10.82 -5.14
CA CYS A 52 6.55 11.91 -4.32
C CYS A 52 8.00 11.60 -3.91
N THR A 53 8.94 11.83 -4.83
CA THR A 53 10.38 11.48 -4.65
C THR A 53 11.28 12.67 -4.32
N ASP A 54 10.72 13.87 -4.24
CA ASP A 54 11.49 15.09 -3.94
C ASP A 54 11.70 15.26 -2.43
N GLY A 55 12.82 15.88 -2.04
CA GLY A 55 13.17 16.18 -0.64
C GLY A 55 14.35 15.37 -0.09
N GLU A 56 14.81 15.70 1.12
CA GLU A 56 15.87 14.97 1.82
C GLU A 56 15.38 13.60 2.32
N GLU A 57 14.12 13.53 2.76
CA GLU A 57 13.41 12.31 3.16
C GLU A 57 12.17 12.15 2.27
N PRO A 58 12.31 11.57 1.06
CA PRO A 58 11.20 11.42 0.14
C PRO A 58 10.13 10.50 0.75
N LEU A 59 8.85 10.76 0.44
CA LEU A 59 7.74 9.90 0.90
C LEU A 59 7.72 8.57 0.15
N GLU A 60 8.10 8.59 -1.13
CA GLU A 60 8.05 7.45 -2.03
C GLU A 60 9.37 7.23 -2.76
N MET A 61 9.54 6.01 -3.27
CA MET A 61 10.61 5.64 -4.17
C MET A 61 10.08 5.17 -5.52
N VAL A 62 10.88 5.33 -6.56
CA VAL A 62 10.57 4.78 -7.89
C VAL A 62 10.99 3.31 -7.94
N VAL A 63 10.07 2.45 -8.36
CA VAL A 63 10.36 1.05 -8.69
C VAL A 63 10.58 0.96 -10.21
N ASP A 64 11.84 0.90 -10.64
CA ASP A 64 12.24 0.90 -12.06
C ASP A 64 12.45 -0.51 -12.64
N LYS A 65 12.50 -1.53 -11.77
CA LYS A 65 12.74 -2.94 -12.12
C LYS A 65 11.68 -3.83 -11.47
N PRO A 66 11.41 -5.01 -12.05
CA PRO A 66 10.49 -5.95 -11.45
C PRO A 66 10.89 -6.29 -10.00
N ILE A 67 9.92 -6.19 -9.09
CA ILE A 67 10.10 -6.38 -7.65
C ILE A 67 9.31 -7.59 -7.18
N THR A 68 9.87 -8.35 -6.23
CA THR A 68 9.10 -9.40 -5.54
C THR A 68 8.52 -8.82 -4.27
N VAL A 69 7.20 -8.96 -4.10
CA VAL A 69 6.50 -8.51 -2.91
C VAL A 69 5.77 -9.67 -2.26
N TYR A 70 5.49 -9.48 -0.98
CA TYR A 70 4.91 -10.46 -0.08
C TYR A 70 3.76 -9.83 0.69
N ARG A 71 2.79 -10.64 1.11
CA ARG A 71 1.70 -10.19 1.98
C ARG A 71 1.40 -11.27 3.00
N GLY A 72 1.43 -10.90 4.28
CA GLY A 72 0.96 -11.75 5.35
C GLY A 72 -0.49 -11.42 5.67
N GLU A 73 -1.36 -12.43 5.66
CA GLU A 73 -2.78 -12.27 5.97
C GLU A 73 -3.19 -13.17 7.13
N ILE A 74 -4.04 -12.63 8.00
CA ILE A 74 -4.79 -13.39 9.00
C ILE A 74 -6.29 -13.24 8.71
N ASP A 75 -7.16 -13.93 9.45
CA ASP A 75 -8.63 -13.89 9.22
C ASP A 75 -9.25 -12.48 9.27
N LYS A 76 -8.57 -11.51 9.91
CA LYS A 76 -8.99 -10.10 9.98
C LYS A 76 -8.54 -9.27 8.78
N SER A 77 -7.61 -9.77 7.97
CA SER A 77 -7.06 -9.06 6.83
C SER A 77 -8.09 -9.01 5.70
N VAL A 78 -8.11 -7.89 4.97
CA VAL A 78 -8.76 -7.86 3.66
C VAL A 78 -7.97 -8.76 2.72
N HIS A 79 -8.59 -9.83 2.23
CA HIS A 79 -7.93 -10.76 1.32
C HIS A 79 -7.50 -10.04 0.04
N MET A 80 -6.22 -10.17 -0.32
CA MET A 80 -5.59 -9.51 -1.48
C MET A 80 -5.71 -7.98 -1.48
N GLY A 81 -5.79 -7.37 -0.29
CA GLY A 81 -5.81 -5.91 -0.17
C GLY A 81 -4.56 -5.23 -0.75
N LEU A 82 -4.61 -3.92 -0.96
CA LEU A 82 -3.60 -3.15 -1.70
C LEU A 82 -2.17 -3.21 -1.14
N SER A 83 -2.00 -3.44 0.17
CA SER A 83 -0.71 -3.35 0.86
C SER A 83 0.11 -4.64 0.74
N TRP A 84 1.31 -4.52 0.18
CA TRP A 84 2.30 -5.57 0.13
C TRP A 84 3.60 -5.05 0.75
N THR A 85 4.53 -5.93 1.05
CA THR A 85 5.88 -5.57 1.50
C THR A 85 6.92 -6.22 0.61
N SER A 86 8.01 -5.54 0.30
CA SER A 86 9.16 -6.18 -0.37
C SER A 86 10.01 -7.06 0.59
N SER A 87 9.66 -7.10 1.88
CA SER A 87 10.36 -7.90 2.90
C SER A 87 9.54 -9.13 3.32
N LEU A 88 10.08 -10.32 3.06
CA LEU A 88 9.49 -11.59 3.52
C LEU A 88 9.40 -11.66 5.06
N GLU A 89 10.36 -11.09 5.78
CA GLU A 89 10.34 -11.09 7.25
C GLU A 89 9.12 -10.32 7.79
N ILE A 90 8.79 -9.20 7.15
CA ILE A 90 7.67 -8.35 7.55
C ILE A 90 6.34 -9.03 7.21
N ALA A 91 6.23 -9.67 6.05
CA ALA A 91 5.08 -10.49 5.72
C ALA A 91 4.86 -11.63 6.74
N LYS A 92 5.94 -12.29 7.20
CA LYS A 92 5.85 -13.29 8.28
C LYS A 92 5.33 -12.69 9.59
N LYS A 93 5.80 -11.50 9.96
CA LYS A 93 5.30 -10.78 11.17
C LYS A 93 3.79 -10.50 11.05
N PHE A 94 3.31 -10.07 9.88
CA PHE A 94 1.88 -9.86 9.64
C PHE A 94 1.07 -11.16 9.69
N ALA A 95 1.55 -12.24 9.06
CA ALA A 95 0.88 -13.55 9.08
C ALA A 95 0.85 -14.20 10.48
N SER A 96 1.78 -13.83 11.36
CA SER A 96 1.86 -14.36 12.74
C SER A 96 1.31 -13.40 13.81
N ARG A 97 0.81 -12.24 13.39
CA ARG A 97 0.36 -11.19 14.31
C ARG A 97 -0.78 -11.72 15.20
N PHE A 98 -0.78 -11.27 16.46
CA PHE A 98 -1.75 -11.70 17.47
C PHE A 98 -1.74 -13.22 17.76
N GLY A 99 -0.60 -13.89 17.55
CA GLY A 99 -0.44 -15.33 17.82
C GLY A 99 -1.21 -16.22 16.84
N LYS A 100 -1.57 -15.70 15.67
CA LYS A 100 -2.28 -16.44 14.62
C LYS A 100 -1.30 -17.18 13.70
N GLN A 101 -1.82 -18.14 12.96
CA GLN A 101 -1.14 -18.76 11.82
C GLN A 101 -1.88 -18.37 10.55
N GLY A 102 -1.44 -17.27 9.96
CA GLY A 102 -1.95 -16.73 8.71
C GLY A 102 -1.28 -17.32 7.49
N ASN A 103 -1.68 -16.83 6.32
CA ASN A 103 -1.09 -17.18 5.03
C ASN A 103 -0.07 -16.13 4.61
N ILE A 104 0.96 -16.57 3.88
CA ILE A 104 1.89 -15.66 3.22
C ILE A 104 1.70 -15.82 1.71
N TYR A 105 1.50 -14.71 1.03
CA TYR A 105 1.41 -14.66 -0.42
C TYR A 105 2.65 -14.02 -0.99
N ARG A 106 3.02 -14.45 -2.19
CA ARG A 106 4.17 -13.95 -2.94
C ARG A 106 3.80 -13.71 -4.39
N VAL A 107 4.22 -12.56 -4.91
CA VAL A 107 4.06 -12.21 -6.32
C VAL A 107 5.26 -11.41 -6.81
N LYS A 108 5.59 -11.56 -8.10
CA LYS A 108 6.57 -10.71 -8.78
C LYS A 108 5.80 -9.68 -9.61
N LEU A 109 5.99 -8.42 -9.30
CA LEU A 109 5.34 -7.29 -9.97
C LEU A 109 6.27 -6.69 -11.00
N ALA A 110 5.74 -6.36 -12.17
CA ALA A 110 6.41 -5.44 -13.10
C ALA A 110 6.25 -4.00 -12.58
N PRO A 111 7.18 -3.07 -12.92
CA PRO A 111 7.13 -1.67 -12.50
C PRO A 111 5.75 -1.00 -12.67
N GLU A 112 5.09 -1.23 -13.80
CA GLU A 112 3.78 -0.68 -14.14
C GLU A 112 2.62 -1.17 -13.27
N MET A 113 2.84 -2.24 -12.48
CA MET A 113 1.86 -2.77 -11.53
C MET A 113 1.99 -2.13 -10.14
N VAL A 114 3.06 -1.36 -9.89
CA VAL A 114 3.28 -0.65 -8.62
C VAL A 114 2.58 0.70 -8.68
N LEU A 115 1.64 0.93 -7.74
CA LEU A 115 0.92 2.20 -7.64
C LEU A 115 1.69 3.24 -6.81
N ALA A 116 2.32 2.76 -5.74
CA ALA A 116 3.17 3.53 -4.83
C ALA A 116 4.13 2.57 -4.11
N ALA A 117 5.31 3.04 -3.75
CA ALA A 117 6.23 2.34 -2.86
C ALA A 117 6.77 3.36 -1.87
N TYR A 118 6.55 3.14 -0.58
CA TYR A 118 7.01 4.07 0.44
C TYR A 118 8.52 4.02 0.57
N SER A 119 9.12 5.19 0.71
CA SER A 119 10.53 5.32 1.05
C SER A 119 10.72 5.10 2.55
N ASP A 120 11.64 4.20 2.87
CA ASP A 120 12.19 3.95 4.22
C ASP A 120 11.17 4.04 5.37
N ASP A 121 10.11 3.24 5.28
CA ASP A 121 9.02 3.17 6.27
C ASP A 121 9.22 2.06 7.32
N GLY A 122 10.32 1.31 7.25
CA GLY A 122 10.58 0.13 8.06
C GLY A 122 9.69 -1.08 7.74
N GLU A 123 8.58 -0.89 7.00
CA GLU A 123 7.66 -1.94 6.53
C GLU A 123 7.94 -2.38 5.09
N HIS A 124 8.76 -1.61 4.37
CA HIS A 124 9.01 -1.70 2.94
C HIS A 124 7.72 -1.83 2.13
N GLU A 125 6.71 -1.01 2.46
CA GLU A 125 5.35 -1.12 1.92
C GLU A 125 5.30 -0.72 0.43
N VAL A 126 4.61 -1.56 -0.35
CA VAL A 126 4.34 -1.40 -1.77
C VAL A 126 2.85 -1.55 -1.99
N LEU A 127 2.21 -0.52 -2.56
CA LEU A 127 0.80 -0.56 -2.93
C LEU A 127 0.64 -1.09 -4.35
N SER A 128 -0.15 -2.14 -4.52
CA SER A 128 -0.41 -2.75 -5.83
C SER A 128 -1.77 -3.46 -5.86
N ILE A 129 -2.39 -3.47 -7.05
CA ILE A 129 -3.58 -4.30 -7.30
C ILE A 129 -3.11 -5.61 -7.95
N VAL A 130 -3.13 -6.68 -7.16
CA VAL A 130 -2.80 -8.02 -7.63
C VAL A 130 -4.09 -8.75 -7.99
N ARG A 131 -4.30 -8.99 -9.28
CA ARG A 131 -5.52 -9.65 -9.81
C ARG A 131 -5.31 -11.15 -10.09
N ASP A 132 -4.07 -11.54 -10.35
CA ASP A 132 -3.70 -12.93 -10.61
C ASP A 132 -3.44 -13.67 -9.30
N ALA A 133 -3.71 -14.99 -9.28
CA ALA A 133 -3.54 -15.82 -8.10
C ALA A 133 -2.06 -15.84 -7.65
N PRO A 134 -1.70 -15.18 -6.54
CA PRO A 134 -0.33 -15.18 -6.06
C PRO A 134 0.04 -16.56 -5.53
N GLN A 135 1.34 -16.84 -5.44
CA GLN A 135 1.82 -18.09 -4.85
C GLN A 135 1.57 -18.05 -3.34
N VAL A 136 0.83 -19.03 -2.82
CA VAL A 136 0.68 -19.23 -1.38
C VAL A 136 1.92 -19.95 -0.87
N MET A 137 2.59 -19.35 0.10
CA MET A 137 3.71 -19.95 0.83
C MET A 137 3.18 -20.50 2.15
N CYS A 138 3.24 -21.82 2.29
CA CYS A 138 2.95 -22.53 3.53
C CYS A 138 4.07 -22.36 4.56
#